data_AF-A0A8S3IIS0-F1
#
_entry.id   AF-A0A8S3IIS0-F1
#
_cell.length_a   1.000
_cell.length_b   1.000
_cell.length_c   1.000
_cell.angle_alpha   90.00
_cell.angle_beta   90.00
_cell.angle_gamma   90.00
#
_symmetry.space_group_name_H-M   'P 1'
#
loop_
_entity.id
_entity.type
_entity.pdbx_description
1 polymer ?
#
loop_
_entity_poly.entity_id
_entity_poly.type
_entity_poly.pdbx_seq_one_letter_code
_entity_poly.pdbx_strand_id
1 'polypeptide(L)'
;EQFILSTANGTQDCDDAINIIDIDEFLTDDINVDRLNLELMMLPDYFSSINKEKKLGLKKITKISTVCELLNAQQLGKTMFYEYCKLITLYLTVPVTTATAERSFSVLNRIKTYLRCTMSQQRLNHVIIPHIHKDKLDLLDLNSVCSDFISKNENRKTFFGAV
;
A
#
# COMPACT_ATOMS: atom_id res chain seq x y z
N GLU A 1 -9.65 3.85 -11.49
CA GLU A 1 -10.70 2.84 -11.75
C GLU A 1 -11.05 2.70 -13.23
N GLN A 2 -11.42 3.78 -13.93
CA GLN A 2 -11.83 3.68 -15.35
C GLN A 2 -10.77 3.04 -16.25
N PHE A 3 -9.49 3.40 -16.08
CA PHE A 3 -8.36 2.80 -16.80
C PHE A 3 -8.28 1.28 -16.61
N ILE A 4 -8.30 0.79 -15.36
CA ILE A 4 -8.22 -0.65 -15.05
C ILE A 4 -9.36 -1.42 -15.73
N LEU A 5 -10.57 -0.83 -15.76
CA LEU A 5 -11.75 -1.44 -16.37
C LEU A 5 -11.76 -1.36 -17.90
N SER A 6 -11.23 -0.30 -18.51
CA SER A 6 -11.12 -0.19 -19.97
C SER A 6 -10.07 -1.14 -20.53
N THR A 7 -8.93 -1.31 -19.84
CA THR A 7 -7.93 -2.30 -20.24
C THR A 7 -8.43 -3.73 -20.09
N ALA A 8 -9.17 -4.03 -19.02
CA ALA A 8 -9.79 -5.33 -18.83
C ALA A 8 -10.81 -5.71 -19.92
N ASN A 9 -11.44 -4.70 -20.56
CA ASN A 9 -12.42 -4.92 -21.63
C ASN A 9 -11.82 -4.78 -23.04
N GLY A 10 -10.51 -4.50 -23.18
CA GLY A 10 -9.84 -4.32 -24.47
C GLY A 10 -10.30 -3.09 -25.27
N THR A 11 -10.85 -2.07 -24.61
CA THR A 11 -11.45 -0.90 -25.29
C THR A 11 -10.55 0.34 -25.36
N GLN A 12 -9.29 0.25 -24.93
CA GLN A 12 -8.39 1.40 -24.90
C GLN A 12 -7.18 1.13 -25.80
N ASP A 13 -6.96 2.05 -26.76
CA ASP A 13 -5.75 2.10 -27.57
C ASP A 13 -4.54 2.28 -26.64
N CYS A 14 -3.52 1.47 -26.88
CA CYS A 14 -2.27 1.42 -26.12
C CYS A 14 -1.59 2.80 -26.02
N ASP A 15 -1.87 3.69 -26.98
CA ASP A 15 -1.22 5.00 -27.13
C ASP A 15 -1.70 6.02 -26.08
N ASP A 16 -2.92 5.91 -25.56
CA ASP A 16 -3.43 6.77 -24.47
C ASP A 16 -3.04 6.27 -23.07
N ALA A 17 -2.64 5.00 -22.95
CA ALA A 17 -2.14 4.45 -21.69
C ALA A 17 -0.76 5.04 -21.32
N ILE A 18 0.00 5.43 -22.34
CA ILE A 18 1.34 6.03 -22.21
C ILE A 18 1.25 7.47 -21.66
N ASN A 19 0.15 8.19 -21.92
CA ASN A 19 -0.08 9.53 -21.34
C ASN A 19 -0.63 9.51 -19.91
N ILE A 20 -0.85 8.33 -19.31
CA ILE A 20 -1.12 8.16 -17.86
C ILE A 20 0.21 7.98 -17.09
N ILE A 21 1.36 8.10 -17.78
CA ILE A 21 2.69 8.15 -17.18
C ILE A 21 3.07 9.62 -16.85
N ASP A 22 2.17 10.35 -16.19
CA ASP A 22 2.56 11.40 -15.22
C ASP A 22 2.94 10.74 -13.87
N ILE A 23 3.30 9.45 -13.92
CA ILE A 23 3.86 8.60 -12.86
C ILE A 23 5.41 8.73 -12.88
N ASP A 24 5.94 9.70 -13.62
CA ASP A 24 7.34 9.73 -14.05
C ASP A 24 8.35 10.03 -12.92
N GLU A 25 7.92 10.58 -11.78
CA GLU A 25 8.85 10.99 -10.71
C GLU A 25 8.79 10.13 -9.42
N PHE A 26 7.70 9.38 -9.15
CA PHE A 26 7.52 8.74 -7.84
C PHE A 26 7.36 7.20 -7.86
N LEU A 27 7.13 6.60 -9.04
CA LEU A 27 6.63 5.23 -9.15
C LEU A 27 7.25 4.45 -10.33
N THR A 28 8.11 5.11 -11.11
CA THR A 28 8.85 4.55 -12.24
C THR A 28 9.78 3.41 -11.82
N ASP A 29 10.31 3.43 -10.59
CA ASP A 29 11.10 2.32 -10.03
C ASP A 29 10.24 1.10 -9.64
N ASP A 30 8.95 1.31 -9.40
CA ASP A 30 8.07 0.28 -8.87
C ASP A 30 7.42 -0.59 -9.95
N ILE A 31 7.36 -0.15 -11.22
CA ILE A 31 6.63 -0.86 -12.28
C ILE A 31 7.48 -0.99 -13.54
N ASN A 32 7.61 -2.21 -14.06
CA ASN A 32 8.24 -2.43 -15.36
C ASN A 32 7.22 -2.14 -16.49
N VAL A 33 7.37 -0.99 -17.13
CA VAL A 33 6.42 -0.49 -18.16
C VAL A 33 6.36 -1.40 -19.38
N ASP A 34 7.51 -1.92 -19.85
CA ASP A 34 7.56 -2.80 -21.02
C ASP A 34 6.78 -4.11 -20.77
N ARG A 35 7.00 -4.71 -19.59
CA ARG A 35 6.30 -5.91 -19.16
C ARG A 35 4.83 -5.64 -18.94
N LEU A 36 4.48 -4.50 -18.33
CA LEU A 36 3.09 -4.10 -18.15
C LEU A 36 2.37 -4.00 -19.50
N ASN A 37 2.96 -3.37 -20.50
CA ASN A 37 2.36 -3.23 -21.83
C ASN A 37 2.03 -4.58 -22.47
N LEU A 38 2.96 -5.55 -22.40
CA LEU A 38 2.72 -6.90 -22.88
C LEU A 38 1.60 -7.60 -22.09
N GLU A 39 1.59 -7.45 -20.77
CA GLU A 39 0.54 -7.97 -19.91
C GLU A 39 -0.84 -7.37 -20.27
N LEU A 40 -0.92 -6.05 -20.51
CA LEU A 40 -2.15 -5.36 -20.89
C LEU A 40 -2.71 -5.84 -22.24
N MET A 41 -1.84 -6.15 -23.21
CA MET A 41 -2.25 -6.69 -24.50
C MET A 41 -2.83 -8.10 -24.40
N MET A 42 -2.27 -8.94 -23.51
CA MET A 42 -2.65 -10.35 -23.35
C MET A 42 -3.89 -10.56 -22.47
N LEU A 43 -4.23 -9.56 -21.68
CA LEU A 43 -5.23 -9.64 -20.61
C LEU A 43 -6.69 -9.77 -21.10
N PRO A 44 -7.14 -9.09 -22.18
CA PRO A 44 -8.48 -9.30 -22.75
C PRO A 44 -8.70 -10.73 -23.26
N ASP A 45 -7.69 -11.33 -23.90
CA ASP A 45 -7.74 -12.70 -24.41
C ASP A 45 -7.77 -13.72 -23.27
N TYR A 46 -7.03 -13.45 -22.20
CA TYR A 46 -7.06 -14.24 -20.97
C TYR A 46 -8.45 -14.24 -20.33
N PHE A 47 -9.07 -13.07 -20.20
CA PHE A 47 -10.41 -12.96 -19.63
C PHE A 47 -11.50 -13.56 -20.52
N SER A 48 -11.37 -13.43 -21.85
CA SER A 48 -12.26 -14.11 -22.81
C SER A 48 -12.19 -15.64 -22.67
N SER A 49 -10.97 -16.17 -22.49
CA SER A 49 -10.73 -17.60 -22.27
C SER A 49 -11.35 -18.11 -20.97
N ILE A 50 -11.15 -17.41 -19.85
CA ILE A 50 -11.78 -17.77 -18.56
C ILE A 50 -13.30 -17.64 -18.62
N ASN A 51 -13.83 -16.62 -19.28
CA ASN A 51 -15.27 -16.41 -19.39
C ASN A 51 -15.95 -17.55 -20.17
N LYS A 52 -15.28 -18.09 -21.20
CA LYS A 52 -15.70 -19.31 -21.91
C LYS A 52 -15.62 -20.55 -21.01
N GLU A 53 -14.48 -20.74 -20.33
CA GLU A 53 -14.22 -21.90 -19.49
C GLU A 53 -15.20 -22.00 -18.31
N LYS A 54 -15.48 -20.89 -17.64
CA LYS A 54 -16.38 -20.82 -16.48
C LYS A 54 -17.85 -20.52 -16.82
N LYS A 55 -18.20 -20.37 -18.11
CA LYS A 55 -19.56 -20.03 -18.60
C LYS A 55 -20.19 -18.82 -17.87
N LEU A 56 -19.40 -17.78 -17.58
CA LEU A 56 -19.84 -16.64 -16.77
C LEU A 56 -20.75 -15.65 -17.52
N GLY A 57 -20.81 -15.71 -18.86
CA GLY A 57 -21.72 -14.88 -19.66
C GLY A 57 -21.47 -13.37 -19.55
N LEU A 58 -20.28 -12.95 -19.11
CA LEU A 58 -19.96 -11.55 -18.87
C LEU A 58 -19.64 -10.85 -20.20
N LYS A 59 -20.45 -9.85 -20.58
CA LYS A 59 -20.19 -9.02 -21.78
C LYS A 59 -19.26 -7.84 -21.52
N LYS A 60 -19.17 -7.39 -20.27
CA LYS A 60 -18.31 -6.27 -19.83
C LYS A 60 -17.94 -6.43 -18.37
N ILE A 61 -16.67 -6.24 -18.05
CA ILE A 61 -16.14 -6.17 -16.68
C ILE A 61 -16.43 -4.78 -16.15
N THR A 62 -17.21 -4.69 -15.07
CA THR A 62 -17.67 -3.42 -14.48
C THR A 62 -17.10 -3.15 -13.09
N LYS A 63 -16.48 -4.14 -12.45
CA LYS A 63 -15.93 -4.02 -11.08
C LYS A 63 -14.49 -4.52 -11.02
N ILE A 64 -13.65 -3.82 -10.25
CA ILE A 64 -12.27 -4.24 -9.93
C ILE A 64 -12.27 -5.59 -9.19
N SER A 65 -13.27 -5.85 -8.34
CA SER A 65 -13.38 -7.14 -7.63
C SER A 65 -13.47 -8.31 -8.61
N THR A 66 -14.23 -8.16 -9.70
CA THR A 66 -14.37 -9.17 -10.74
C THR A 66 -13.05 -9.40 -11.50
N VAL A 67 -12.26 -8.34 -11.74
CA VAL A 67 -10.91 -8.46 -12.29
C VAL A 67 -10.02 -9.30 -11.37
N CYS A 68 -10.02 -9.00 -10.07
CA CYS A 68 -9.25 -9.75 -9.08
C CYS A 68 -9.72 -11.22 -8.98
N GLU A 69 -11.01 -11.50 -9.04
CA GLU A 69 -11.55 -12.86 -9.04
C GLU A 69 -11.12 -13.66 -10.28
N LEU A 70 -11.10 -13.02 -11.45
CA LEU A 70 -10.64 -13.66 -12.69
C LEU A 70 -9.13 -13.92 -12.68
N LEU A 71 -8.32 -12.98 -12.16
CA LEU A 71 -6.88 -13.18 -12.03
C LEU A 71 -6.52 -14.26 -10.99
N ASN A 72 -7.32 -14.37 -9.92
CA ASN A 72 -7.15 -15.42 -8.91
C ASN A 72 -7.84 -16.75 -9.30
N ALA A 73 -8.56 -16.80 -10.42
CA ALA A 73 -9.26 -18.01 -10.86
C ALA A 73 -8.31 -19.17 -11.19
N GLN A 74 -7.09 -18.85 -11.63
CA GLN A 74 -6.05 -19.82 -11.96
C GLN A 74 -4.73 -19.35 -11.31
N GLN A 75 -3.99 -20.27 -10.71
CA GLN A 75 -2.70 -19.97 -10.06
C GLN A 75 -1.72 -19.26 -11.03
N LEU A 76 -1.79 -19.59 -12.33
CA LEU A 76 -0.96 -18.99 -13.39
C LEU A 76 -1.30 -17.53 -13.70
N GLY A 77 -2.57 -17.11 -13.54
CA GLY A 77 -2.99 -15.76 -13.87
C GLY A 77 -2.23 -14.71 -13.06
N LYS A 78 -2.06 -14.98 -11.77
CA LYS A 78 -1.33 -14.09 -10.86
C LYS A 78 0.16 -13.99 -11.17
N THR A 79 0.79 -15.05 -11.68
CA THR A 79 2.21 -15.04 -12.05
C THR A 79 2.47 -14.44 -13.43
N MET A 80 1.51 -14.62 -14.34
CA MET A 80 1.59 -14.09 -15.71
C MET A 80 1.31 -12.59 -15.77
N PHE A 81 0.34 -12.10 -14.98
CA PHE A 81 -0.07 -10.70 -14.94
C PHE A 81 0.42 -10.00 -13.67
N TYR A 82 1.72 -10.15 -13.37
CA TYR A 82 2.29 -9.70 -12.10
C TYR A 82 2.33 -8.17 -12.01
N GLU A 83 2.74 -7.47 -13.06
CA GLU A 83 2.81 -6.01 -13.07
C GLU A 83 1.41 -5.40 -13.03
N TYR A 84 0.45 -6.00 -13.71
CA TYR A 84 -0.95 -5.57 -13.62
C TYR A 84 -1.54 -5.77 -12.21
N CYS A 85 -1.23 -6.90 -11.54
CA CYS A 85 -1.60 -7.11 -10.15
C CYS A 85 -0.95 -6.08 -9.22
N LYS A 86 0.30 -5.70 -9.50
CA LYS A 86 1.04 -4.67 -8.76
C LYS A 86 0.38 -3.30 -8.92
N LEU A 87 -0.02 -2.94 -10.14
CA LEU A 87 -0.76 -1.72 -10.45
C LEU A 87 -2.11 -1.66 -9.72
N ILE A 88 -2.87 -2.75 -9.71
CA ILE A 88 -4.14 -2.83 -8.96
C ILE A 88 -3.87 -2.67 -7.46
N THR A 89 -2.83 -3.34 -6.94
CA THR A 89 -2.47 -3.25 -5.53
C THR A 89 -2.11 -1.82 -5.16
N LEU A 90 -1.28 -1.16 -5.96
CA LEU A 90 -0.92 0.24 -5.78
C LEU A 90 -2.15 1.15 -5.81
N TYR A 91 -3.05 0.94 -6.77
CA TYR A 91 -4.30 1.70 -6.86
C TYR A 91 -5.17 1.54 -5.61
N LEU A 92 -5.20 0.36 -5.00
CA LEU A 92 -5.96 0.08 -3.78
C LEU A 92 -5.25 0.55 -2.51
N THR A 93 -3.92 0.64 -2.49
CA THR A 93 -3.13 1.10 -1.34
C THR A 93 -2.97 2.60 -1.29
N VAL A 94 -2.99 3.28 -2.46
CA VAL A 94 -3.02 4.74 -2.51
C VAL A 94 -4.28 5.20 -1.78
N PRO A 95 -4.15 5.96 -0.69
CA PRO A 95 -5.30 6.40 0.07
C PRO A 95 -6.14 7.32 -0.81
N VAL A 96 -7.31 6.81 -1.24
CA VAL A 96 -8.31 7.59 -2.00
C VAL A 96 -8.85 8.76 -1.15
N THR A 97 -8.66 8.70 0.17
CA THR A 97 -9.16 9.71 1.11
C THR A 97 -8.02 10.36 1.88
N THR A 98 -8.14 11.67 2.11
CA THR A 98 -7.22 12.46 2.93
C THR A 98 -7.31 12.13 4.43
N ALA A 99 -8.26 11.30 4.85
CA ALA A 99 -8.57 11.02 6.25
C ALA A 99 -7.38 10.47 7.06
N THR A 100 -6.50 9.66 6.46
CA THR A 100 -5.29 9.14 7.11
C THR A 100 -4.23 10.23 7.32
N ALA A 101 -4.07 11.12 6.35
CA ALA A 101 -3.21 12.30 6.47
C ALA A 101 -3.77 13.27 7.51
N GLU A 102 -5.07 13.57 7.46
CA GLU A 102 -5.78 14.42 8.43
C GLU A 102 -5.67 13.87 9.86
N ARG A 103 -5.80 12.55 10.05
CA ARG A 103 -5.58 11.91 11.35
C ARG A 103 -4.14 12.14 11.84
N SER A 104 -3.15 11.99 10.95
CA SER A 104 -1.74 12.23 11.28
C SER A 104 -1.45 13.70 11.62
N PHE A 105 -2.03 14.65 10.89
CA PHE A 105 -1.92 16.08 11.18
C PHE A 105 -2.65 16.48 12.48
N SER A 106 -3.81 15.88 12.76
CA SER A 106 -4.52 16.08 14.02
C SER A 106 -3.71 15.58 15.22
N VAL A 107 -3.09 14.40 15.10
CA VAL A 107 -2.13 13.88 16.07
C VAL A 107 -0.94 14.82 16.24
N LEU A 108 -0.38 15.30 15.14
CA LEU A 108 0.73 16.25 15.15
C LEU A 108 0.35 17.54 15.89
N ASN A 109 -0.84 18.09 15.68
CA ASN A 109 -1.33 19.29 16.38
C ASN A 109 -1.49 19.06 17.89
N ARG A 110 -1.85 17.84 18.33
CA ARG A 110 -1.91 17.49 19.77
C ARG A 110 -0.53 17.35 20.41
N ILE A 111 0.47 16.89 19.65
CA ILE A 111 1.84 16.70 20.13
C ILE A 111 2.60 18.04 20.08
N LYS A 112 2.51 18.76 18.97
CA LYS A 112 3.13 20.06 18.74
C LYS A 112 2.12 21.19 19.04
N THR A 113 1.87 21.39 20.33
CA THR A 113 1.05 22.51 20.81
C THR A 113 1.82 23.82 20.72
N TYR A 114 1.12 24.97 20.73
CA TYR A 114 1.71 26.31 20.70
C TYR A 114 2.87 26.50 21.72
N LEU A 115 2.71 25.98 22.94
CA LEU A 115 3.73 26.06 24.00
C LEU A 115 4.91 25.08 23.81
N ARG A 116 4.81 24.12 22.89
CA ARG A 116 5.82 23.07 22.61
C ARG A 116 6.38 23.15 21.18
N CYS A 117 6.34 24.33 20.58
CA CYS A 117 6.78 24.54 19.19
C CYS A 117 8.29 24.38 18.95
N THR A 118 9.12 24.40 20.00
CA THR A 118 10.60 24.34 19.92
C THR A 118 11.18 22.92 19.94
N MET A 119 10.36 21.88 19.81
CA MET A 119 10.87 20.50 19.71
C MET A 119 11.66 20.27 18.42
N SER A 120 12.80 19.57 18.54
CA SER A 120 13.56 19.11 17.37
C SER A 120 12.81 18.05 16.59
N GLN A 121 13.07 17.96 15.28
CA GLN A 121 12.41 16.98 14.41
C GLN A 121 12.70 15.54 14.85
N GLN A 122 13.92 15.25 15.33
CA GLN A 122 14.28 13.94 15.87
C GLN A 122 13.40 13.56 17.07
N ARG A 123 13.25 14.48 18.05
CA ARG A 123 12.40 14.23 19.22
C ARG A 123 10.93 14.06 18.81
N LEU A 124 10.46 14.87 17.87
CA LEU A 124 9.09 14.77 17.36
C LEU A 124 8.82 13.41 16.73
N ASN A 125 9.70 12.93 15.86
CA ASN A 125 9.59 11.63 15.20
C ASN A 125 9.55 10.49 16.24
N HIS A 126 10.42 10.53 17.25
CA HIS A 126 10.44 9.52 18.32
C HIS A 126 9.16 9.51 19.17
N VAL A 127 8.41 10.60 19.24
CA VAL A 127 7.14 10.69 20.01
C VAL A 127 5.93 10.33 19.17
N ILE A 128 5.92 10.71 17.88
CA ILE A 128 4.79 10.45 16.98
C ILE A 128 4.64 8.96 16.68
N ILE A 129 5.74 8.24 16.44
CA ILE A 129 5.71 6.83 16.06
C ILE A 129 4.96 5.96 17.11
N PRO A 130 5.30 6.04 18.42
CA PRO A 130 4.54 5.35 19.47
C PRO A 130 3.07 5.79 19.56
N HIS A 131 2.77 7.06 19.27
CA HIS A 131 1.40 7.57 19.35
C HIS A 131 0.51 7.05 18.23
N ILE A 132 1.03 6.96 17.00
CA ILE A 132 0.31 6.41 15.85
C ILE A 132 0.12 4.90 16.00
N HIS A 133 1.13 4.20 16.51
CA HIS A 133 1.12 2.75 16.68
C HIS A 133 0.81 2.31 18.12
N LYS A 134 -0.04 3.07 18.82
CA LYS A 134 -0.39 2.77 20.21
C LYS A 134 -0.94 1.35 20.37
N ASP A 135 -1.79 0.88 19.46
CA ASP A 135 -2.38 -0.46 19.51
C ASP A 135 -1.32 -1.57 19.51
N LYS A 136 -0.20 -1.36 18.80
CA LYS A 136 0.93 -2.29 18.79
C LYS A 136 1.78 -2.19 20.06
N LEU A 137 1.89 -0.97 20.62
CA LEU A 137 2.62 -0.72 21.86
C LEU A 137 1.90 -1.31 23.08
N ASP A 138 0.57 -1.32 23.07
CA ASP A 138 -0.25 -1.90 24.13
C ASP A 138 -0.09 -3.44 24.21
N LEU A 139 0.42 -4.09 23.14
CA LEU A 139 0.75 -5.52 23.12
C LEU A 139 2.16 -5.83 23.66
N LEU A 140 3.01 -4.82 23.86
CA LEU A 140 4.38 -5.03 24.32
C LEU A 140 4.43 -5.22 25.84
N ASP A 141 5.23 -6.19 26.29
CA ASP A 141 5.50 -6.37 27.71
C ASP A 141 6.44 -5.27 28.20
N LEU A 142 5.89 -4.34 28.97
CA LEU A 142 6.64 -3.21 29.52
C LEU A 142 7.78 -3.66 30.43
N ASN A 143 7.64 -4.82 31.11
CA ASN A 143 8.70 -5.33 31.98
C ASN A 143 9.92 -5.72 31.15
N SER A 144 9.73 -6.50 30.08
CA SER A 144 10.81 -6.85 29.15
C SER A 144 11.54 -5.63 28.59
N VAL A 145 10.79 -4.59 28.19
CA VAL A 145 11.37 -3.35 27.66
C VAL A 145 12.15 -2.60 28.74
N CYS A 146 11.65 -2.58 29.98
CA CYS A 146 12.31 -1.93 31.10
C CYS A 146 13.63 -2.65 31.44
N SER A 147 13.63 -3.98 31.53
CA SER A 147 14.84 -4.76 31.77
C SER A 147 15.87 -4.58 30.65
N ASP A 148 15.44 -4.48 29.37
CA ASP A 148 16.35 -4.15 28.24
C ASP A 148 16.88 -2.71 28.30
N PHE A 149 16.08 -1.75 28.75
CA PHE A 149 16.54 -0.36 28.92
C PHE A 149 17.59 -0.23 30.04
N ILE A 150 17.41 -0.98 31.13
CA ILE A 150 18.29 -1.00 32.29
C ILE A 150 19.60 -1.72 31.94
N SER A 151 19.54 -2.86 31.24
CA SER A 151 20.72 -3.65 30.87
C SER A 151 21.71 -2.89 29.97
N LYS A 152 21.24 -1.89 29.22
CA LYS A 152 22.06 -1.08 28.30
C LYS A 152 23.00 -0.09 28.98
N ASN A 153 22.90 0.15 30.28
CA ASN A 153 23.80 1.07 30.98
C ASN A 153 23.95 0.70 32.46
N GLU A 154 25.19 0.50 32.91
CA GLU A 154 25.51 0.17 34.31
C GLU A 154 24.99 1.23 35.30
N ASN A 155 25.02 2.52 34.93
CA ASN A 155 24.45 3.59 35.77
C ASN A 155 22.91 3.48 35.89
N ARG A 156 22.23 2.91 34.90
CA ARG A 156 20.78 2.64 34.98
C ARG A 156 20.51 1.44 35.87
N LYS A 157 21.36 0.42 35.80
CA LYS A 157 21.27 -0.78 36.64
C LYS A 157 21.46 -0.45 38.13
N THR A 158 22.38 0.44 38.46
CA THR A 158 22.57 0.90 39.84
C THR A 158 21.42 1.76 40.34
N PHE A 159 20.81 2.59 39.48
CA PHE A 159 19.73 3.50 39.86
C PHE A 159 18.36 2.82 39.94
N PHE A 160 18.01 2.01 38.93
CA PHE A 160 16.71 1.36 38.82
C PHE A 160 16.66 -0.05 39.44
N GLY A 161 17.82 -0.64 39.74
CA GLY A 161 17.91 -2.00 40.28
C GLY A 161 17.64 -3.10 39.24
N ALA A 162 17.37 -4.31 39.70
CA ALA A 162 16.88 -5.40 38.85
C ALA A 162 15.34 -5.34 38.80
N VAL A 163 14.79 -5.18 37.59
CA VAL A 163 13.36 -5.25 37.27
C VAL A 163 13.06 -6.62 36.69
#